data_AF-A0A7W3JFU5-F1
#
_entry.id   AF-A0A7W3JFU5-F1
#
_cell.length_a   1.000
_cell.length_b   1.000
_cell.length_c   1.000
_cell.angle_alpha   90.00
_cell.angle_beta   90.00
_cell.angle_gamma   90.00
#
_symmetry.space_group_name_H-M   'P 1'
#
loop_
_entity.id
_entity.type
_entity.pdbx_description
1 polymer ?
#
loop_
_entity_poly.entity_id
_entity_poly.type
_entity_poly.pdbx_seq_one_letter_code
_entity_poly.pdbx_strand_id
1 'polypeptide(L)'
;MTDSTRRPLPDDMSRAVTVRRDDDLAPSLASPWREVTVSFVVPTASARAADAVRPLLPEPELHWAPGLRRGTLAVLPHPAALTRVLLSGEWSIAAADFAVHSLDADPYTEGEQAALEDWLRGTATRLHLLDGAVATAVSRVDADVTDGLDDSAPPAGTPDGLVVRATLGTRVAAPDPGAAHPRVDVRLPDGADPGWEVFVDVATSERLGFRRTLDDDGEPYAFSYLVADHVDDVSPDDLRRWHDQHIHRQLLADDTRQAYVHLLAGLEAPVSVTYSG
;
A
#
# COMPACT_ATOMS: atom_id res chain seq x y z
N MET A 1 8.47 20.07 36.33
CA MET A 1 7.67 18.86 36.62
C MET A 1 8.12 17.78 35.67
N THR A 2 8.99 16.89 36.13
CA THR A 2 9.47 15.72 35.39
C THR A 2 8.39 14.64 35.45
N ASP A 3 7.87 14.24 34.29
CA ASP A 3 6.86 13.20 34.11
C ASP A 3 7.40 11.84 34.57
N SER A 4 7.09 11.47 35.83
CA SER A 4 7.59 10.27 36.51
C SER A 4 6.82 9.00 36.16
N THR A 5 5.99 9.02 35.11
CA THR A 5 5.17 7.86 34.66
C THR A 5 5.79 7.11 33.48
N ARG A 6 6.91 7.61 32.96
CA ARG A 6 7.58 7.10 31.77
C ARG A 6 8.49 5.92 32.12
N ARG A 7 8.13 4.72 31.65
CA ARG A 7 8.94 3.48 31.80
C ARG A 7 10.36 3.68 31.23
N PRO A 8 11.42 3.31 31.95
CA PRO A 8 12.79 3.48 31.47
C PRO A 8 13.05 2.59 30.25
N LEU A 9 13.75 3.13 29.25
CA LEU A 9 14.27 2.37 28.12
C LEU A 9 15.46 1.52 28.60
N PRO A 10 15.74 0.35 27.99
CA PRO A 10 16.99 -0.38 28.23
C PRO A 10 18.21 0.49 27.90
N ASP A 11 19.28 0.38 28.68
CA ASP A 11 20.53 1.15 28.48
C ASP A 11 21.20 0.83 27.11
N ASP A 12 21.72 1.89 26.48
CA ASP A 12 22.34 1.89 25.15
C ASP A 12 23.71 1.16 25.14
N MET A 13 23.75 0.05 24.40
CA MET A 13 24.95 -0.56 23.86
C MET A 13 25.12 0.06 22.48
N SER A 14 26.24 0.74 22.18
CA SER A 14 26.57 1.51 20.95
C SER A 14 26.12 1.01 19.56
N ARG A 15 25.53 -0.18 19.45
CA ARG A 15 24.97 -0.83 18.26
C ARG A 15 23.44 -0.99 18.30
N ALA A 16 22.77 -0.46 19.32
CA ALA A 16 21.33 -0.60 19.51
C ALA A 16 20.68 0.71 19.92
N VAL A 17 19.51 1.01 19.38
CA VAL A 17 18.67 2.12 19.86
C VAL A 17 17.26 1.60 20.11
N THR A 18 16.65 2.05 21.21
CA THR A 18 15.23 1.80 21.48
C THR A 18 14.48 3.13 21.42
N VAL A 19 13.51 3.20 20.52
CA VAL A 19 12.69 4.39 20.28
C VAL A 19 11.28 4.11 20.77
N ARG A 20 10.66 5.06 21.47
CA ARG A 20 9.27 4.89 21.89
C ARG A 20 8.36 4.98 20.68
N ARG A 21 7.23 4.27 20.74
CA ARG A 21 6.21 4.33 19.70
C ARG A 21 5.77 5.77 19.40
N ASP A 22 5.57 6.58 20.43
CA ASP A 22 5.15 7.99 20.30
C ASP A 22 6.24 8.90 19.73
N ASP A 23 7.49 8.44 19.68
CA ASP A 23 8.60 9.17 19.08
C ASP A 23 8.92 8.66 17.64
N ASP A 24 8.21 7.62 17.19
CA ASP A 24 8.35 6.95 15.87
C ASP A 24 7.05 7.07 15.05
N LEU A 25 6.33 8.20 15.18
CA LEU A 25 4.93 8.36 14.75
C LEU A 25 4.72 8.63 13.25
N ALA A 26 5.76 9.05 12.52
CA ALA A 26 5.69 9.23 11.07
C ALA A 26 7.06 8.93 10.47
N PRO A 27 7.12 8.32 9.26
CA PRO A 27 8.37 8.16 8.52
C PRO A 27 8.87 9.55 8.08
N SER A 28 9.50 10.22 9.03
CA SER A 28 9.89 11.63 8.99
C SER A 28 11.37 11.77 8.64
N LEU A 29 12.12 10.68 8.70
CA LEU A 29 13.48 10.56 8.14
C LEU A 29 13.46 10.24 6.64
N ALA A 30 12.27 10.21 6.04
CA ALA A 30 12.08 9.89 4.64
C ALA A 30 12.59 10.98 3.70
N SER A 31 12.90 10.55 2.46
CA SER A 31 13.33 11.45 1.40
C SER A 31 12.26 12.49 1.03
N PRO A 32 12.65 13.58 0.35
CA PRO A 32 11.69 14.57 -0.15
C PRO A 32 10.60 13.93 -1.00
N TRP A 33 9.43 14.57 -1.03
CA TRP A 33 8.33 14.16 -1.88
C TRP A 33 8.74 14.17 -3.36
N ARG A 34 8.40 13.10 -4.09
CA ARG A 34 8.58 12.99 -5.55
C ARG A 34 7.33 12.41 -6.21
N GLU A 35 7.12 12.77 -7.46
CA GLU A 35 6.04 12.26 -8.29
C GLU A 35 6.60 11.22 -9.27
N VAL A 36 5.92 10.08 -9.40
CA VAL A 36 6.25 9.02 -10.35
C VAL A 36 5.09 8.80 -11.30
N THR A 37 5.39 8.64 -12.59
CA THR A 37 4.39 8.32 -13.63
C THR A 37 4.36 6.82 -13.85
N VAL A 38 3.20 6.21 -13.63
CA VAL A 38 2.99 4.78 -13.81
C VAL A 38 2.05 4.54 -14.99
N SER A 39 2.48 3.68 -15.90
CA SER A 39 1.65 3.22 -17.02
C SER A 39 1.06 1.84 -16.71
N PHE A 40 -0.25 1.69 -16.92
CA PHE A 40 -1.00 0.46 -16.77
C PHE A 40 -1.58 0.00 -18.10
N VAL A 41 -1.59 -1.31 -18.33
CA VAL A 41 -2.33 -1.90 -19.45
C VAL A 41 -3.71 -2.28 -18.95
N VAL A 42 -4.72 -1.61 -19.49
CA VAL A 42 -6.12 -1.77 -19.09
C VAL A 42 -6.88 -2.40 -20.25
N PRO A 43 -7.59 -3.52 -20.06
CA PRO A 43 -8.43 -4.08 -21.11
C PRO A 43 -9.46 -3.05 -21.59
N THR A 44 -9.67 -2.92 -22.90
CA THR A 44 -10.61 -1.93 -23.47
C THR A 44 -12.02 -2.03 -22.90
N ALA A 45 -12.46 -3.25 -22.56
CA ALA A 45 -13.74 -3.49 -21.90
C ALA A 45 -13.84 -2.88 -20.50
N SER A 46 -12.72 -2.73 -19.80
CA SER A 46 -12.65 -2.09 -18.47
C SER A 46 -12.81 -0.58 -18.58
N ALA A 47 -12.23 0.04 -19.60
CA ALA A 47 -12.23 1.50 -19.76
C ALA A 47 -13.63 2.14 -19.86
N ARG A 48 -14.62 1.35 -20.28
CA ARG A 48 -16.04 1.76 -20.39
C ARG A 48 -16.94 1.11 -19.34
N ALA A 49 -16.36 0.33 -18.41
CA ALA A 49 -17.15 -0.49 -17.50
C ALA A 49 -18.02 0.35 -16.56
N ALA A 50 -17.57 1.56 -16.19
CA ALA A 50 -18.31 2.45 -15.31
C ALA A 50 -19.20 3.46 -16.05
N ASP A 51 -19.30 3.46 -17.39
CA ASP A 51 -19.99 4.52 -18.14
C ASP A 51 -21.46 4.71 -17.71
N ALA A 52 -22.14 3.62 -17.36
CA ALA A 52 -23.54 3.64 -16.93
C ALA A 52 -23.73 4.11 -15.47
N VAL A 53 -22.71 3.97 -14.62
CA VAL A 53 -22.80 4.26 -13.18
C VAL A 53 -22.01 5.50 -12.76
N ARG A 54 -21.12 6.01 -13.62
CA ARG A 54 -20.30 7.20 -13.34
C ARG A 54 -21.13 8.42 -12.93
N PRO A 55 -22.31 8.72 -13.53
CA PRO A 55 -23.15 9.81 -13.06
C PRO A 55 -23.70 9.65 -11.63
N LEU A 56 -23.72 8.41 -11.12
CA LEU A 56 -24.23 8.07 -9.78
C LEU A 56 -23.13 8.15 -8.70
N LEU A 57 -21.87 8.27 -9.11
CA LEU A 57 -20.70 8.13 -8.24
C LEU A 57 -19.80 9.37 -8.37
N PRO A 58 -20.12 10.48 -7.69
CA PRO A 58 -19.23 11.64 -7.70
C PRO A 58 -17.94 11.36 -6.91
N GLU A 59 -16.78 11.32 -7.56
CA GLU A 59 -15.48 11.03 -6.90
C GLU A 59 -15.46 9.68 -6.16
N PRO A 60 -15.67 8.54 -6.87
CA PRO A 60 -15.74 7.24 -6.23
C PRO A 60 -14.39 6.79 -5.69
N GLU A 61 -14.35 6.39 -4.43
CA GLU A 61 -13.23 5.65 -3.85
C GLU A 61 -13.58 4.17 -3.76
N LEU A 62 -12.94 3.36 -4.62
CA LEU A 62 -13.15 1.92 -4.71
C LEU A 62 -12.10 1.17 -3.88
N HIS A 63 -12.51 0.47 -2.84
CA HIS A 63 -11.64 -0.40 -2.06
C HIS A 63 -11.88 -1.87 -2.41
N TRP A 64 -10.80 -2.59 -2.69
CA TRP A 64 -10.83 -4.02 -2.94
C TRP A 64 -9.97 -4.77 -1.92
N ALA A 65 -10.61 -5.65 -1.15
CA ALA A 65 -9.93 -6.56 -0.23
C ALA A 65 -10.25 -8.00 -0.65
N PRO A 66 -9.34 -8.68 -1.38
CA PRO A 66 -9.49 -10.10 -1.66
C PRO A 66 -9.20 -10.89 -0.37
N GLY A 67 -10.08 -11.82 -0.01
CA GLY A 67 -9.85 -12.70 1.15
C GLY A 67 -10.13 -14.15 0.82
N LEU A 68 -9.34 -15.07 1.42
CA LEU A 68 -9.48 -16.52 1.27
C LEU A 68 -10.85 -17.07 1.71
N ARG A 69 -11.62 -16.28 2.47
CA ARG A 69 -12.98 -16.62 2.96
C ARG A 69 -14.00 -15.48 2.87
N ARG A 70 -13.57 -14.22 2.67
CA ARG A 70 -14.42 -13.02 2.60
C ARG A 70 -13.76 -11.99 1.69
N GLY A 71 -14.34 -11.76 0.52
CA GLY A 71 -14.00 -10.65 -0.35
C GLY A 71 -14.93 -9.47 -0.10
N THR A 72 -14.40 -8.25 -0.11
CA THR A 72 -15.21 -7.02 -0.04
C THR A 72 -14.79 -6.07 -1.15
N LEU A 73 -15.77 -5.61 -1.93
CA LEU A 73 -15.65 -4.48 -2.83
C LEU A 73 -16.55 -3.35 -2.31
N ALA A 74 -15.97 -2.21 -1.98
CA ALA A 74 -16.69 -1.07 -1.42
C ALA A 74 -16.46 0.18 -2.25
N VAL A 75 -17.50 0.95 -2.52
CA VAL A 75 -17.42 2.26 -3.16
C VAL A 75 -17.97 3.32 -2.24
N LEU A 76 -17.17 4.36 -2.04
CA LEU A 76 -17.55 5.59 -1.35
C LEU A 76 -17.71 6.69 -2.40
N PRO A 77 -18.93 7.08 -2.76
CA PRO A 77 -19.21 8.05 -3.81
C PRO A 77 -19.22 9.50 -3.33
N HIS A 78 -18.74 9.83 -2.12
CA HIS A 78 -18.38 11.19 -1.65
C HIS A 78 -17.89 11.13 -0.18
N PRO A 79 -16.91 11.93 0.27
CA PRO A 79 -16.65 12.15 1.71
C PRO A 79 -17.80 12.84 2.48
N ALA A 80 -18.71 13.55 1.81
CA ALA A 80 -19.84 14.24 2.45
C ALA A 80 -21.18 13.49 2.37
N ALA A 81 -21.36 12.63 1.36
CA ALA A 81 -22.48 11.72 1.28
C ALA A 81 -22.09 10.46 2.04
N LEU A 82 -22.68 10.23 3.21
CA LEU A 82 -22.48 9.03 4.02
C LEU A 82 -23.13 7.80 3.36
N THR A 83 -22.91 7.64 2.07
CA THR A 83 -23.39 6.55 1.21
C THR A 83 -22.22 5.61 0.95
N ARG A 84 -22.45 4.30 1.09
CA ARG A 84 -21.48 3.25 0.83
C ARG A 84 -22.17 2.14 0.06
N VAL A 85 -21.66 1.83 -1.12
CA VAL A 85 -22.15 0.72 -1.94
C VAL A 85 -21.20 -0.45 -1.76
N LEU A 86 -21.73 -1.62 -1.42
CA LEU A 86 -20.97 -2.80 -1.04
C LEU A 86 -21.38 -4.00 -1.84
N LEU A 87 -20.38 -4.78 -2.23
CA LEU A 87 -20.52 -6.16 -2.63
C LEU A 87 -19.63 -7.02 -1.71
N SER A 88 -20.26 -7.85 -0.88
CA SER A 88 -19.57 -8.70 0.10
C SER A 88 -19.91 -10.16 -0.14
N GLY A 89 -18.91 -11.04 -0.26
CA GLY A 89 -19.14 -12.46 -0.49
C GLY A 89 -18.05 -13.34 0.07
N GLU A 90 -18.39 -14.56 0.47
CA GLU A 90 -17.41 -15.50 1.03
C GLU A 90 -16.75 -16.39 -0.04
N TRP A 91 -17.55 -16.99 -0.93
CA TRP A 91 -17.08 -18.05 -1.83
C TRP A 91 -17.37 -17.81 -3.31
N SER A 92 -18.24 -16.85 -3.62
CA SER A 92 -18.69 -16.59 -4.99
C SER A 92 -19.15 -15.16 -5.17
N ILE A 93 -18.68 -14.53 -6.24
CA ILE A 93 -19.11 -13.19 -6.66
C ILE A 93 -20.59 -13.20 -7.08
N ALA A 94 -21.09 -14.31 -7.62
CA ALA A 94 -22.50 -14.45 -8.01
C ALA A 94 -23.43 -14.59 -6.79
N ALA A 95 -22.91 -15.12 -5.67
CA ALA A 95 -23.65 -15.26 -4.42
C ALA A 95 -23.32 -14.15 -3.40
N ALA A 96 -22.55 -13.14 -3.81
CA ALA A 96 -22.21 -12.02 -2.94
C ALA A 96 -23.45 -11.17 -2.65
N ASP A 97 -23.56 -10.68 -1.42
CA ASP A 97 -24.60 -9.78 -0.97
C ASP A 97 -24.27 -8.36 -1.45
N PHE A 98 -25.24 -7.73 -2.09
CA PHE A 98 -25.19 -6.32 -2.46
C PHE A 98 -25.93 -5.49 -1.40
N ALA A 99 -25.32 -4.39 -0.98
CA ALA A 99 -25.92 -3.48 -0.02
C ALA A 99 -25.56 -2.02 -0.32
N VAL A 100 -26.53 -1.14 -0.12
CA VAL A 100 -26.32 0.31 -0.07
C VAL A 100 -26.60 0.77 1.35
N HIS A 101 -25.59 1.32 2.01
CA HIS A 101 -25.77 2.02 3.28
C HIS A 101 -25.76 3.50 3.00
N SER A 102 -26.82 4.23 3.36
CA SER A 102 -26.87 5.68 3.26
C SER A 102 -27.62 6.26 4.45
N LEU A 103 -27.40 7.53 4.73
CA LEU A 103 -28.27 8.31 5.61
C LEU A 103 -29.55 8.76 4.91
N ASP A 104 -29.52 8.88 3.59
CA ASP A 104 -30.72 9.13 2.79
C ASP A 104 -31.54 7.84 2.72
N ALA A 105 -32.86 7.95 2.88
CA ALA A 105 -33.73 6.78 2.92
C ALA A 105 -33.73 6.00 1.60
N ASP A 106 -33.65 6.71 0.47
CA ASP A 106 -33.69 6.17 -0.89
C ASP A 106 -32.64 6.89 -1.77
N PRO A 107 -31.34 6.62 -1.59
CA PRO A 107 -30.28 7.34 -2.31
C PRO A 107 -30.23 7.03 -3.81
N TYR A 108 -30.82 5.90 -4.22
CA TYR A 108 -30.85 5.42 -5.60
C TYR A 108 -32.19 4.75 -5.90
N THR A 109 -32.70 4.94 -7.11
CA THR A 109 -33.84 4.19 -7.65
C THR A 109 -33.50 2.70 -7.84
N GLU A 110 -34.51 1.83 -7.96
CA GLU A 110 -34.31 0.40 -8.20
C GLU A 110 -33.44 0.12 -9.43
N GLY A 111 -33.62 0.89 -10.51
CA GLY A 111 -32.83 0.75 -11.74
C GLY A 111 -31.36 1.15 -11.55
N GLU A 112 -31.11 2.20 -10.76
CA GLU A 112 -29.75 2.64 -10.42
C GLU A 112 -29.05 1.65 -9.48
N GLN A 113 -29.77 1.08 -8.51
CA GLN A 113 -29.25 0.02 -7.64
C GLN A 113 -28.87 -1.23 -8.44
N ALA A 114 -29.73 -1.67 -9.36
CA ALA A 114 -29.44 -2.80 -10.24
C ALA A 114 -28.20 -2.53 -11.11
N ALA A 115 -28.07 -1.33 -11.67
CA ALA A 115 -26.90 -0.95 -12.47
C ALA A 115 -25.60 -0.93 -11.63
N LEU A 116 -25.66 -0.42 -10.39
CA LEU A 116 -24.54 -0.43 -9.44
C LEU A 116 -24.14 -1.85 -9.05
N GLU A 117 -25.12 -2.72 -8.78
CA GLU A 117 -24.87 -4.12 -8.46
C GLU A 117 -24.21 -4.87 -9.63
N ASP A 118 -24.76 -4.75 -10.84
CA ASP A 118 -24.21 -5.37 -12.04
C ASP A 118 -22.78 -4.90 -12.31
N TRP A 119 -22.54 -3.59 -12.17
CA TRP A 119 -21.20 -3.03 -12.31
C TRP A 119 -20.23 -3.55 -11.25
N LEU A 120 -20.62 -3.62 -9.96
CA LEU A 120 -19.77 -4.15 -8.90
C LEU A 120 -19.46 -5.63 -9.09
N ARG A 121 -20.45 -6.44 -9.49
CA ARG A 121 -20.24 -7.88 -9.78
C ARG A 121 -19.30 -8.07 -10.97
N GLY A 122 -19.49 -7.28 -12.04
CA GLY A 122 -18.60 -7.28 -13.20
C GLY A 122 -17.16 -6.86 -12.84
N THR A 123 -17.03 -5.83 -12.01
CA THR A 123 -15.74 -5.34 -11.51
C THR A 123 -15.06 -6.38 -10.62
N ALA A 124 -15.75 -6.96 -9.64
CA ALA A 124 -15.21 -8.01 -8.79
C ALA A 124 -14.74 -9.22 -9.62
N THR A 125 -15.51 -9.62 -10.64
CA THR A 125 -15.12 -10.71 -11.55
C THR A 125 -13.83 -10.40 -12.28
N ARG A 126 -13.70 -9.17 -12.78
CA ARG A 126 -12.52 -8.72 -13.49
C ARG A 126 -11.29 -8.63 -12.58
N LEU A 127 -11.44 -8.07 -11.38
CA LEU A 127 -10.37 -7.98 -10.38
C LEU A 127 -9.89 -9.37 -9.96
N HIS A 128 -10.81 -10.32 -9.78
CA HIS A 128 -10.44 -11.71 -9.49
C HIS A 128 -9.64 -12.36 -10.63
N LEU A 129 -10.06 -12.16 -11.89
CA LEU A 129 -9.35 -12.70 -13.06
C LEU A 129 -7.98 -12.03 -13.30
N LEU A 130 -7.83 -10.77 -12.91
CA LEU A 130 -6.63 -9.96 -13.15
C LEU A 130 -5.76 -9.75 -11.91
N ASP A 131 -6.03 -10.46 -10.80
CA ASP A 131 -5.28 -10.32 -9.54
C ASP A 131 -3.77 -10.49 -9.75
N GLY A 132 -3.36 -11.49 -10.54
CA GLY A 132 -1.96 -11.70 -10.90
C GLY A 132 -1.36 -10.55 -11.74
N ALA A 133 -2.16 -9.91 -12.61
CA ALA A 133 -1.71 -8.75 -13.37
C ALA A 133 -1.53 -7.52 -12.47
N VAL A 134 -2.42 -7.34 -11.48
CA VAL A 134 -2.31 -6.29 -10.46
C VAL A 134 -1.05 -6.51 -9.63
N ALA A 135 -0.83 -7.71 -9.11
CA ALA A 135 0.38 -8.04 -8.34
C ALA A 135 1.66 -7.83 -9.15
N THR A 136 1.66 -8.20 -10.44
CA THR A 136 2.79 -7.99 -11.35
C THR A 136 3.07 -6.50 -11.57
N ALA A 137 2.03 -5.69 -11.78
CA ALA A 137 2.17 -4.25 -11.96
C ALA A 137 2.71 -3.58 -10.68
N VAL A 138 2.20 -3.95 -9.51
CA VAL A 138 2.67 -3.45 -8.21
C VAL A 138 4.15 -3.79 -7.99
N SER A 139 4.53 -5.06 -8.19
CA SER A 139 5.93 -5.49 -8.02
C SER A 139 6.88 -4.78 -8.98
N ARG A 140 6.46 -4.53 -10.23
CA ARG A 140 7.23 -3.76 -11.20
C ARG A 140 7.44 -2.32 -10.74
N VAL A 141 6.36 -1.64 -10.33
CA VAL A 141 6.43 -0.25 -9.88
C VAL A 141 7.31 -0.10 -8.64
N ASP A 142 7.18 -1.00 -7.65
CA ASP A 142 8.08 -1.01 -6.49
C ASP A 142 9.55 -1.16 -6.92
N ALA A 143 9.85 -2.09 -7.83
CA ALA A 143 11.20 -2.29 -8.33
C ALA A 143 11.74 -1.05 -9.08
N ASP A 144 10.99 -0.54 -10.06
CA ASP A 144 11.39 0.60 -10.87
C ASP A 144 11.65 1.84 -9.99
N VAL A 145 10.74 2.16 -9.06
CA VAL A 145 10.83 3.34 -8.20
C VAL A 145 11.97 3.21 -7.19
N THR A 146 12.16 2.00 -6.63
CA THR A 146 13.27 1.68 -5.72
C THR A 146 14.61 1.71 -6.43
N ASP A 147 14.67 1.42 -7.73
CA ASP A 147 15.88 1.57 -8.56
C ASP A 147 16.09 3.03 -9.04
N GLY A 148 15.21 3.95 -8.61
CA GLY A 148 15.34 5.39 -8.87
C GLY A 148 14.68 5.88 -10.16
N LEU A 149 13.83 5.07 -10.80
CA LEU A 149 13.07 5.49 -11.97
C LEU A 149 11.80 6.24 -11.54
N ASP A 150 11.53 7.37 -12.21
CA ASP A 150 10.29 8.12 -12.02
C ASP A 150 9.22 7.77 -13.06
N ASP A 151 9.58 7.00 -14.09
CA ASP A 151 8.66 6.51 -15.11
C ASP A 151 8.65 4.98 -15.11
N SER A 152 7.55 4.36 -14.65
CA SER A 152 7.34 2.91 -14.70
C SER A 152 6.41 2.54 -15.86
N ALA A 153 6.96 1.81 -16.84
CA ALA A 153 6.22 1.35 -18.01
C ALA A 153 6.07 -0.18 -18.02
N PRO A 154 4.95 -0.72 -18.53
CA PRO A 154 4.82 -2.16 -18.74
C PRO A 154 5.90 -2.65 -19.73
N PRO A 155 6.39 -3.90 -19.58
CA PRO A 155 7.41 -4.45 -20.46
C PRO A 155 6.93 -4.51 -21.92
N ALA A 156 7.88 -4.39 -22.85
CA ALA A 156 7.59 -4.53 -24.28
C ALA A 156 6.92 -5.88 -24.58
N GLY A 157 5.88 -5.88 -25.41
CA GLY A 157 5.13 -7.09 -25.77
C GLY A 157 4.06 -7.52 -24.76
N THR A 158 3.74 -6.69 -23.76
CA THR A 158 2.54 -6.89 -22.93
C THR A 158 1.28 -6.91 -23.82
N PRO A 159 0.34 -7.86 -23.61
CA PRO A 159 -0.81 -8.09 -24.51
C PRO A 159 -1.71 -6.86 -24.71
N ASP A 160 -2.50 -6.90 -25.79
CA ASP A 160 -3.34 -5.81 -26.27
C ASP A 160 -4.26 -5.21 -25.19
N GLY A 161 -4.18 -3.89 -25.04
CA GLY A 161 -4.99 -3.10 -24.12
C GLY A 161 -4.73 -1.61 -24.29
N LEU A 162 -5.51 -0.78 -23.61
CA LEU A 162 -5.27 0.66 -23.55
C LEU A 162 -4.19 0.94 -22.50
N VAL A 163 -3.17 1.71 -22.87
CA VAL A 163 -2.18 2.21 -21.91
C VAL A 163 -2.75 3.46 -21.25
N VAL A 164 -2.97 3.39 -19.95
CA VAL A 164 -3.44 4.52 -19.13
C VAL A 164 -2.32 4.92 -18.17
N ARG A 165 -2.10 6.22 -18.02
CA ARG A 165 -1.09 6.77 -17.11
C ARG A 165 -1.75 7.30 -15.84
N ALA A 166 -1.11 7.05 -14.71
CA ALA A 166 -1.43 7.69 -13.43
C ALA A 166 -0.16 8.31 -12.85
N THR A 167 -0.31 9.40 -12.11
CA THR A 167 0.78 10.02 -11.35
C THR A 167 0.61 9.63 -9.89
N LEU A 168 1.64 9.06 -9.29
CA LEU A 168 1.67 8.65 -7.89
C LEU A 168 2.68 9.50 -7.11
N GLY A 169 2.29 9.98 -5.94
CA GLY A 169 3.19 10.67 -5.03
C GLY A 169 3.90 9.70 -4.09
N THR A 170 5.20 9.90 -3.84
CA THR A 170 5.97 9.01 -2.95
C THR A 170 7.12 9.71 -2.26
N ARG A 171 7.65 9.09 -1.19
CA ARG A 171 8.90 9.45 -0.51
C ARG A 171 9.93 8.32 -0.53
N VAL A 172 9.72 7.33 -1.40
CA VAL A 172 10.72 6.31 -1.70
C VAL A 172 11.94 7.00 -2.32
N ALA A 173 13.10 6.80 -1.70
CA ALA A 173 14.36 7.37 -2.15
C ALA A 173 14.90 6.58 -3.35
N ALA A 174 15.56 7.27 -4.27
CA ALA A 174 16.42 6.61 -5.24
C ALA A 174 17.68 6.07 -4.54
N PRO A 175 18.32 5.02 -5.07
CA PRO A 175 19.58 4.52 -4.52
C PRO A 175 20.65 5.60 -4.56
N ASP A 176 21.38 5.79 -3.46
CA ASP A 176 22.56 6.66 -3.43
C ASP A 176 23.79 5.85 -3.90
N PRO A 177 24.38 6.15 -5.07
CA PRO A 177 25.53 5.41 -5.58
C PRO A 177 26.79 5.59 -4.73
N GLY A 178 26.82 6.57 -3.82
CA GLY A 178 27.90 6.77 -2.86
C GLY A 178 27.72 6.04 -1.52
N ALA A 179 26.54 5.47 -1.25
CA ALA A 179 26.28 4.74 -0.02
C ALA A 179 26.89 3.32 -0.07
N ALA A 180 27.38 2.85 1.08
CA ALA A 180 27.87 1.47 1.23
C ALA A 180 26.76 0.44 0.94
N HIS A 181 25.53 0.76 1.36
CA HIS A 181 24.33 -0.04 1.15
C HIS A 181 23.27 0.78 0.41
N PRO A 182 23.33 0.85 -0.94
CA PRO A 182 22.45 1.70 -1.73
C PRO A 182 21.00 1.21 -1.75
N ARG A 183 20.78 -0.09 -1.52
CA ARG A 183 19.45 -0.71 -1.47
C ARG A 183 19.38 -1.76 -0.37
N VAL A 184 18.47 -1.55 0.57
CA VAL A 184 18.22 -2.44 1.71
C VAL A 184 16.75 -2.84 1.71
N ASP A 185 16.49 -4.14 1.76
CA ASP A 185 15.16 -4.71 1.93
C ASP A 185 14.94 -5.06 3.41
N VAL A 186 13.71 -4.86 3.88
CA VAL A 186 13.25 -5.36 5.19
C VAL A 186 12.50 -6.66 4.94
N ARG A 187 13.00 -7.75 5.53
CA ARG A 187 12.38 -9.07 5.45
C ARG A 187 11.66 -9.35 6.77
N LEU A 188 10.37 -9.65 6.67
CA LEU A 188 9.60 -10.18 7.79
C LEU A 188 10.11 -11.59 8.12
N PRO A 189 10.12 -11.98 9.41
CA PRO A 189 10.57 -13.30 9.79
C PRO A 189 9.64 -14.37 9.21
N ASP A 190 10.19 -15.57 9.01
CA ASP A 190 9.35 -16.74 8.77
C ASP A 190 8.60 -17.12 10.07
N GLY A 191 7.55 -17.95 9.95
CA GLY A 191 6.64 -18.25 11.07
C GLY A 191 7.27 -18.93 12.29
N ALA A 192 8.59 -19.15 12.30
CA ALA A 192 9.34 -19.75 13.41
C ALA A 192 9.92 -18.72 14.40
N ASP A 193 10.10 -17.44 14.01
CA ASP A 193 10.59 -16.37 14.91
C ASP A 193 9.80 -15.06 14.72
N PRO A 194 8.60 -14.93 15.32
CA PRO A 194 7.64 -13.89 14.97
C PRO A 194 8.06 -12.45 15.34
N GLY A 195 9.24 -12.23 15.93
CA GLY A 195 9.56 -10.97 16.60
C GLY A 195 10.52 -10.02 15.89
N TRP A 196 11.25 -10.47 14.87
CA TRP A 196 12.36 -9.70 14.28
C TRP A 196 12.23 -9.49 12.78
N GLU A 197 12.12 -8.23 12.39
CA GLU A 197 12.34 -7.80 11.02
C GLU A 197 13.84 -7.72 10.76
N VAL A 198 14.28 -8.14 9.57
CA VAL A 198 15.70 -8.23 9.22
C VAL A 198 16.02 -7.29 8.07
N PHE A 199 17.03 -6.44 8.26
CA PHE A 199 17.55 -5.56 7.21
C PHE A 199 18.60 -6.31 6.39
N VAL A 200 18.41 -6.37 5.07
CA VAL A 200 19.28 -7.12 4.15
C VAL A 200 19.70 -6.24 2.99
N ASP A 201 21.01 -6.15 2.76
CA ASP A 201 21.57 -5.52 1.57
C ASP A 201 21.17 -6.33 0.32
N VAL A 202 20.57 -5.68 -0.66
CA VAL A 202 20.01 -6.38 -1.83
C VAL A 202 21.10 -6.93 -2.75
N ALA A 203 22.25 -6.26 -2.87
CA ALA A 203 23.31 -6.66 -3.79
C ALA A 203 24.10 -7.86 -3.25
N THR A 204 24.34 -7.89 -1.94
CA THR A 204 25.20 -8.89 -1.29
C THR A 204 24.41 -9.95 -0.54
N SER A 205 23.12 -9.73 -0.29
CA SER A 205 22.31 -10.51 0.66
C SER A 205 22.86 -10.53 2.09
N GLU A 206 23.75 -9.59 2.43
CA GLU A 206 24.28 -9.44 3.78
C GLU A 206 23.22 -8.92 4.75
N ARG A 207 23.25 -9.42 5.99
CA ARG A 207 22.32 -9.01 7.03
C ARG A 207 22.91 -7.86 7.84
N LEU A 208 22.30 -6.69 7.73
CA LEU A 208 22.79 -5.44 8.32
C LEU A 208 22.34 -5.22 9.76
N GLY A 209 21.16 -5.74 10.11
CA GLY A 209 20.61 -5.58 11.45
C GLY A 209 19.21 -6.12 11.58
N PHE A 210 18.57 -5.74 12.68
CA PHE A 210 17.27 -6.22 13.08
C PHE A 210 16.42 -5.11 13.69
N ARG A 211 15.10 -5.21 13.52
CA ARG A 211 14.12 -4.43 14.26
C ARG A 211 13.17 -5.36 14.99
N ARG A 212 12.87 -5.01 16.24
CA ARG A 212 11.85 -5.70 17.05
C ARG A 212 10.85 -4.71 17.61
N THR A 213 9.57 -5.07 17.47
CA THR A 213 8.50 -4.42 18.21
C THR A 213 8.51 -4.89 19.65
N LEU A 214 8.53 -3.95 20.59
CA LEU A 214 8.38 -4.19 22.02
C LEU A 214 6.94 -3.90 22.40
N ASP A 215 6.22 -4.93 22.82
CA ASP A 215 4.83 -4.87 23.25
C ASP A 215 4.66 -5.30 24.71
N ASP A 216 3.57 -4.86 25.32
CA ASP A 216 3.07 -5.29 26.63
C ASP A 216 1.59 -5.65 26.45
N ASP A 217 1.20 -6.90 26.77
CA ASP A 217 -0.14 -7.43 26.50
C ASP A 217 -0.65 -7.22 25.05
N GLY A 218 0.26 -7.27 24.06
CA GLY A 218 -0.07 -7.09 22.65
C GLY A 218 -0.20 -5.63 22.21
N GLU A 219 0.05 -4.67 23.09
CA GLU A 219 0.12 -3.25 22.76
C GLU A 219 1.58 -2.80 22.56
N PRO A 220 1.99 -2.44 21.34
CA PRO A 220 3.32 -1.92 21.08
C PRO A 220 3.59 -0.61 21.85
N TYR A 221 4.69 -0.56 22.59
CA TYR A 221 5.13 0.65 23.32
C TYR A 221 6.47 1.22 22.83
N ALA A 222 7.31 0.42 22.18
CA ALA A 222 8.61 0.86 21.65
C ALA A 222 9.10 -0.05 20.51
N PHE A 223 10.14 0.40 19.81
CA PHE A 223 10.83 -0.32 18.75
C PHE A 223 12.33 -0.35 19.04
N SER A 224 12.94 -1.53 18.96
CA SER A 224 14.36 -1.75 19.17
C SER A 224 15.04 -2.04 17.85
N TYR A 225 16.06 -1.26 17.50
CA TYR A 225 16.88 -1.42 16.30
C TYR A 225 18.26 -1.87 16.74
N LEU A 226 18.77 -2.96 16.17
CA LEU A 226 20.04 -3.59 16.54
C LEU A 226 20.87 -3.86 15.29
N VAL A 227 22.06 -3.28 15.20
CA VAL A 227 23.03 -3.54 14.13
C VAL A 227 23.64 -4.93 14.32
N ALA A 228 23.82 -5.69 13.24
CA ALA A 228 24.39 -7.02 13.30
C ALA A 228 25.88 -6.97 13.71
N ASP A 229 26.33 -7.95 14.51
CA ASP A 229 27.66 -7.92 15.15
C ASP A 229 28.85 -7.81 14.19
N HIS A 230 28.69 -8.25 12.95
CA HIS A 230 29.73 -8.26 11.93
C HIS A 230 29.79 -6.98 11.08
N VAL A 231 28.84 -6.05 11.26
CA VAL A 231 28.67 -4.86 10.43
C VAL A 231 29.12 -3.60 11.19
N ASP A 232 30.16 -2.92 10.71
CA ASP A 232 30.80 -1.79 11.41
C ASP A 232 30.56 -0.42 10.75
N ASP A 233 29.98 -0.39 9.56
CA ASP A 233 29.69 0.79 8.75
C ASP A 233 28.21 1.22 8.78
N VAL A 234 27.38 0.54 9.59
CA VAL A 234 25.95 0.81 9.78
C VAL A 234 25.68 1.27 11.21
N SER A 235 24.88 2.34 11.34
CA SER A 235 24.37 2.82 12.64
C SER A 235 22.91 2.41 12.88
N PRO A 236 22.41 2.45 14.12
CA PRO A 236 21.00 2.22 14.39
C PRO A 236 20.06 3.23 13.69
N ASP A 237 20.51 4.46 13.45
CA ASP A 237 19.74 5.46 12.70
C ASP A 237 19.62 5.12 11.21
N ASP A 238 20.61 4.40 10.64
CA ASP A 238 20.50 3.88 9.28
C ASP A 238 19.41 2.82 9.17
N LEU A 239 19.32 1.92 10.17
CA LEU A 239 18.24 0.92 10.24
C LEU A 239 16.86 1.58 10.33
N ARG A 240 16.73 2.65 11.13
CA ARG A 240 15.48 3.43 11.23
C ARG A 240 15.10 4.05 9.90
N ARG A 241 16.06 4.70 9.23
CA ARG A 241 15.85 5.30 7.91
C ARG A 241 15.45 4.24 6.86
N TRP A 242 16.05 3.06 6.86
CA TRP A 242 15.65 1.99 5.95
C TRP A 242 14.28 1.40 6.27
N HIS A 243 13.89 1.38 7.54
CA HIS A 243 12.54 1.00 7.94
C HIS A 243 11.49 2.02 7.47
N ASP A 244 11.76 3.33 7.59
CA ASP A 244 10.91 4.38 7.01
C ASP A 244 10.74 4.21 5.50
N GLN A 245 11.82 3.88 4.80
CA GLN A 245 11.79 3.59 3.36
C GLN A 245 10.98 2.33 3.04
N HIS A 246 11.05 1.28 3.88
CA HIS A 246 10.20 0.10 3.75
C HIS A 246 8.71 0.43 3.88
N ILE A 247 8.32 1.25 4.86
CA ILE A 247 6.93 1.72 5.02
C ILE A 247 6.49 2.50 3.77
N HIS A 248 7.32 3.41 3.25
CA HIS A 248 6.97 4.16 2.05
C HIS A 248 6.84 3.30 0.80
N ARG A 249 7.60 2.22 0.69
CA ARG A 249 7.45 1.23 -0.39
C ARG A 249 6.13 0.45 -0.26
N GLN A 250 5.72 0.10 0.96
CA GLN A 250 4.41 -0.53 1.20
C GLN A 250 3.26 0.42 0.81
N LEU A 251 3.34 1.70 1.21
CA LEU A 251 2.37 2.72 0.83
C LEU A 251 2.30 2.90 -0.70
N LEU A 252 3.46 3.01 -1.38
CA LEU A 252 3.52 3.07 -2.84
C LEU A 252 2.88 1.85 -3.51
N ALA A 253 3.13 0.65 -2.97
CA ALA A 253 2.55 -0.58 -3.49
C ALA A 253 1.02 -0.59 -3.35
N ASP A 254 0.51 -0.08 -2.23
CA ASP A 254 -0.93 0.07 -1.98
C ASP A 254 -1.56 1.11 -2.90
N ASP A 255 -0.94 2.29 -3.07
CA ASP A 255 -1.38 3.33 -3.99
C ASP A 255 -1.39 2.84 -5.44
N THR A 256 -0.36 2.10 -5.84
CA THR A 256 -0.27 1.49 -7.17
C THR A 256 -1.39 0.47 -7.39
N ARG A 257 -1.65 -0.38 -6.38
CA ARG A 257 -2.75 -1.35 -6.42
C ARG A 257 -4.08 -0.63 -6.55
N GLN A 258 -4.30 0.39 -5.74
CA GLN A 258 -5.53 1.16 -5.70
C GLN A 258 -5.79 1.87 -7.03
N ALA A 259 -4.77 2.50 -7.61
CA ALA A 259 -4.85 3.10 -8.93
C ALA A 259 -5.24 2.07 -10.00
N TYR A 260 -4.60 0.91 -10.02
CA TYR A 260 -4.90 -0.10 -11.03
C TYR A 260 -6.30 -0.70 -10.84
N VAL A 261 -6.73 -0.93 -9.59
CA VAL A 261 -8.10 -1.40 -9.25
C VAL A 261 -9.16 -0.44 -9.79
N HIS A 262 -8.98 0.87 -9.63
CA HIS A 262 -9.89 1.88 -10.18
C HIS A 262 -9.96 1.82 -11.71
N LEU A 263 -8.79 1.78 -12.36
CA LEU A 263 -8.71 1.70 -13.82
C LEU A 263 -9.38 0.43 -14.37
N LEU A 264 -9.23 -0.71 -13.68
CA LEU A 264 -9.91 -1.96 -14.02
C LEU A 264 -11.42 -1.91 -13.77
N ALA A 265 -11.89 -1.06 -12.87
CA ALA A 265 -13.32 -0.79 -12.66
C ALA A 265 -13.91 0.20 -13.69
N GLY A 266 -13.09 0.82 -14.53
CA GLY A 266 -13.49 1.87 -15.47
C GLY A 266 -13.63 3.25 -14.84
N LEU A 267 -13.07 3.41 -13.64
CA LEU A 267 -12.96 4.68 -12.93
C LEU A 267 -11.66 5.39 -13.29
N GLU A 268 -11.58 6.67 -12.97
CA GLU A 268 -10.31 7.41 -13.01
C GLU A 268 -9.42 6.92 -11.85
N ALA A 269 -8.10 6.97 -12.05
CA ALA A 269 -7.18 6.71 -10.96
C ALA A 269 -7.40 7.77 -9.86
N PRO A 270 -7.46 7.39 -8.57
CA PRO A 270 -7.64 8.35 -7.50
C PRO A 270 -6.47 9.33 -7.51
N VAL A 271 -6.74 10.60 -7.22
CA VAL A 271 -5.69 11.59 -6.98
C VAL A 271 -4.87 11.07 -5.79
N SER A 272 -3.56 10.93 -5.95
CA SER A 272 -2.71 10.46 -4.85
C SER A 272 -2.91 11.34 -3.64
N VAL A 273 -3.30 10.73 -2.52
CA VAL A 273 -3.45 11.44 -1.26
C VAL A 273 -2.07 11.96 -0.89
N THR A 274 -1.94 13.28 -0.83
CA THR A 274 -0.75 13.92 -0.30
C THR A 274 -0.76 13.68 1.20
N TYR A 275 0.04 12.74 1.71
CA TYR A 275 0.26 12.57 3.15
C TYR A 275 1.13 13.74 3.63
N SER A 276 0.51 14.90 3.88
CA SER A 276 1.14 15.98 4.63
C SER A 276 1.21 15.55 6.10
N GLY A 277 2.43 15.30 6.59
CA GLY A 277 2.72 15.18 8.01
C GLY A 277 2.69 16.53 8.71
#